data_AF-A0A538RB17-F1
#
_entry.id   AF-A0A538RB17-F1
#
_cell.length_a   1.000
_cell.length_b   1.000
_cell.length_c   1.000
_cell.angle_alpha   90.00
_cell.angle_beta   90.00
_cell.angle_gamma   90.00
#
_symmetry.space_group_name_H-M   'P 1'
#
loop_
_entity.id
_entity.type
_entity.pdbx_description
1 polymer ?
#
loop_
_entity_poly.entity_id
_entity_poly.type
_entity_poly.pdbx_seq_one_letter_code
_entity_poly.pdbx_strand_id
1 'polypeptide(L)'
;ARGSDGRRYPWGDQPPTAQRLNACGTECVAMAAREAIPWKALHDGDDGWPTTAPVGRFPDGASPFGVLDMAGNVWEWTADWYEPYPAAAETDPQGAPAGSSRVSRGGGWNNGADSARAADRDWFDPEVREAGLGFRCARAR
;
A
#
# COMPACT_ATOMS: atom_id res chain seq x y z
N ALA A 1 -3.50 -3.82 9.35
CA ALA A 1 -3.24 -2.38 9.09
C ALA A 1 -4.15 -1.44 9.89
N ARG A 2 -5.48 -1.52 9.77
CA ARG A 2 -6.41 -0.47 10.27
C ARG A 2 -6.92 -0.59 11.72
N GLY A 3 -6.46 -1.57 12.50
CA GLY A 3 -7.04 -1.84 13.83
C GLY A 3 -8.48 -2.36 13.77
N SER A 4 -9.16 -2.39 14.93
CA SER A 4 -10.58 -2.75 15.07
C SER A 4 -11.52 -1.55 15.02
N ASP A 5 -10.98 -0.33 14.92
CA ASP A 5 -11.68 0.96 14.96
C ASP A 5 -11.99 1.53 13.56
N GLY A 6 -11.69 0.78 12.50
CA GLY A 6 -12.18 1.10 11.16
C GLY A 6 -11.44 2.24 10.45
N ARG A 7 -10.16 2.49 10.77
CA ARG A 7 -9.37 3.57 10.15
C ARG A 7 -9.30 3.50 8.63
N ARG A 8 -9.23 4.67 7.98
CA ARG A 8 -9.03 4.83 6.54
C ARG A 8 -7.61 4.47 6.12
N TYR A 9 -6.60 4.94 6.84
CA TYR A 9 -5.18 4.66 6.64
C TYR A 9 -4.61 3.90 7.84
N PRO A 10 -3.42 3.28 7.75
CA PRO A 10 -2.79 2.62 8.90
C PRO A 10 -2.68 3.54 10.13
N TRP A 11 -2.30 4.80 9.93
CA TRP A 11 -2.14 5.79 11.00
C TRP A 11 -3.45 6.43 11.49
N GLY A 12 -4.56 6.29 10.78
CA GLY A 12 -5.84 6.94 11.12
C GLY A 12 -6.56 7.51 9.91
N ASP A 13 -7.37 8.55 10.13
CA ASP A 13 -8.23 9.15 9.08
C ASP A 13 -7.68 10.46 8.52
N GLN A 14 -6.54 10.91 9.05
CA GLN A 14 -5.86 12.10 8.56
C GLN A 14 -5.26 11.86 7.17
N PRO A 15 -5.24 12.87 6.29
CA PRO A 15 -4.77 12.73 4.92
C PRO A 15 -3.30 12.26 4.88
N PRO A 16 -2.89 11.57 3.79
CA PRO A 16 -1.48 11.23 3.59
C PRO A 16 -0.59 12.48 3.49
N THR A 17 0.64 12.38 3.97
CA THR A 17 1.63 13.46 3.98
C THR A 17 3.02 12.86 3.82
N ALA A 18 3.99 13.64 3.35
CA ALA A 18 5.39 13.23 3.22
C ALA A 18 6.02 12.65 4.52
N GLN A 19 5.46 12.95 5.70
CA GLN A 19 5.94 12.40 6.98
C GLN A 19 5.39 11.00 7.31
N ARG A 20 4.34 10.53 6.62
CA ARG A 20 3.57 9.33 7.01
C ARG A 20 3.73 8.14 6.06
N LEU A 21 4.16 8.36 4.83
CA LEU A 21 4.34 7.30 3.87
C LEU A 21 5.34 7.75 2.80
N ASN A 22 5.91 6.77 2.09
CA ASN A 22 6.53 7.03 0.81
C ASN A 22 5.48 6.97 -0.29
N ALA A 23 5.28 8.08 -1.00
CA ALA A 23 4.31 8.21 -2.08
C ALA A 23 4.70 9.36 -3.00
N CYS A 24 4.09 9.42 -4.18
CA CYS A 24 4.45 10.43 -5.16
C CYS A 24 4.18 11.84 -4.62
N GLY A 25 5.24 12.55 -4.24
CA GLY A 25 5.24 13.95 -3.84
C GLY A 25 5.79 14.85 -4.94
N THR A 26 6.37 15.98 -4.54
CA THR A 26 6.98 16.93 -5.49
C THR A 26 8.20 16.34 -6.19
N GLU A 27 8.98 15.52 -5.50
CA GLU A 27 10.19 14.84 -5.98
C GLU A 27 9.86 13.79 -7.06
N CYS A 28 8.83 12.99 -6.83
CA CYS A 28 8.31 12.02 -7.78
C CYS A 28 7.74 12.71 -9.04
N VAL A 29 6.94 13.77 -8.89
CA VAL A 29 6.41 14.54 -10.04
C VAL A 29 7.54 15.20 -10.84
N ALA A 30 8.54 15.76 -10.16
CA ALA A 30 9.70 16.36 -10.82
C ALA A 30 10.53 15.31 -11.58
N MET A 31 10.64 14.08 -11.08
CA MET A 31 11.25 12.96 -11.78
C MET A 31 10.43 12.57 -13.01
N ALA A 32 9.12 12.34 -12.85
CA ALA A 32 8.21 11.92 -13.92
C ALA A 32 8.15 12.93 -15.08
N ALA A 33 8.21 14.23 -14.76
CA ALA A 33 8.23 15.30 -15.76
C ALA A 33 9.44 15.24 -16.70
N ARG A 34 10.59 14.69 -16.26
CA ARG A 34 11.78 14.49 -17.12
C ARG A 34 11.53 13.48 -18.23
N GLU A 35 10.57 12.58 -18.02
CA GLU A 35 10.15 11.55 -18.97
C GLU A 35 8.80 11.92 -19.63
N ALA A 36 8.32 13.14 -19.45
CA ALA A 36 7.02 13.62 -19.92
C ALA A 36 5.83 12.76 -19.45
N ILE A 37 5.96 12.12 -18.29
CA ILE A 37 4.91 11.30 -17.68
C ILE A 37 4.03 12.21 -16.79
N PRO A 38 2.71 12.25 -17.02
CA PRO A 38 1.79 13.17 -16.32
C PRO A 38 1.34 12.60 -14.97
N TRP A 39 2.28 12.25 -14.10
CA TRP A 39 1.94 11.79 -12.75
C TRP A 39 1.39 12.91 -11.89
N LYS A 40 0.43 12.55 -11.03
CA LYS A 40 -0.17 13.45 -10.06
C LYS A 40 0.34 13.10 -8.68
N ALA A 41 0.78 14.12 -7.94
CA ALA A 41 1.18 13.94 -6.57
C ALA A 41 0.00 13.49 -5.69
N LEU A 42 0.28 12.55 -4.79
CA LEU A 42 -0.63 12.08 -3.75
C LEU A 42 -0.70 13.08 -2.58
N HIS A 43 0.42 13.75 -2.29
CA HIS A 43 0.53 14.86 -1.34
C HIS A 43 1.39 16.00 -1.90
N ASP A 44 1.34 17.17 -1.28
CA ASP A 44 2.05 18.38 -1.72
C ASP A 44 3.50 18.51 -1.19
N GLY A 45 3.93 17.59 -0.31
CA GLY A 45 5.28 17.58 0.26
C GLY A 45 6.33 16.86 -0.59
N ASP A 46 7.60 17.05 -0.20
CA ASP A 46 8.75 16.26 -0.62
C ASP A 46 9.07 15.21 0.46
N ASP A 47 8.92 13.93 0.15
CA ASP A 47 9.24 12.86 1.09
C ASP A 47 10.74 12.50 1.08
N GLY A 48 11.50 12.94 0.09
CA GLY A 48 12.93 12.67 -0.11
C GLY A 48 13.24 11.46 -1.01
N TRP A 49 12.22 10.74 -1.49
CA TRP A 49 12.36 9.52 -2.28
C TRP A 49 11.42 9.52 -3.50
N PRO A 50 11.93 9.85 -4.71
CA PRO A 50 11.11 9.85 -5.93
C PRO A 50 10.67 8.45 -6.38
N THR A 51 11.21 7.40 -5.77
CA THR A 51 10.82 6.00 -5.92
C THR A 51 10.74 5.36 -4.53
N THR A 52 10.97 4.05 -4.39
CA THR A 52 10.94 3.36 -3.10
C THR A 52 11.88 4.01 -2.06
N ALA A 53 11.39 4.19 -0.85
CA ALA A 53 12.20 4.58 0.29
C ALA A 53 12.78 3.36 1.03
N PRO A 54 13.88 3.51 1.79
CA PRO A 54 14.29 2.51 2.77
C PRO A 54 13.11 2.17 3.71
N VAL A 55 13.04 0.92 4.17
CA VAL A 55 11.97 0.51 5.11
C VAL A 55 12.10 1.24 6.45
N GLY A 56 10.96 1.53 7.08
CA GLY A 56 10.89 2.11 8.42
C GLY A 56 11.22 3.60 8.51
N ARG A 57 11.15 4.34 7.41
CA ARG A 57 11.51 5.78 7.37
C ARG A 57 10.40 6.73 7.82
N PHE A 58 9.16 6.25 7.92
CA PHE A 58 7.98 7.05 8.21
C PHE A 58 7.30 6.57 9.51
N PRO A 59 7.85 6.90 10.70
CA PRO A 59 7.30 6.43 11.97
C PRO A 59 5.88 6.94 12.24
N ASP A 60 5.53 8.13 11.74
CA ASP A 60 4.17 8.70 11.88
C ASP A 60 3.14 7.95 11.02
N GLY A 61 3.60 7.08 10.12
CA GLY A 61 2.80 6.18 9.29
C GLY A 61 2.40 4.88 9.98
N ALA A 62 2.82 4.66 11.22
CA ALA A 62 2.62 3.40 11.91
C ALA A 62 1.14 3.02 12.03
N SER A 63 0.87 1.73 11.82
CA SER A 63 -0.40 1.12 12.22
C SER A 63 -0.57 1.13 13.75
N PRO A 64 -1.78 0.86 14.30
CA PRO A 64 -2.00 0.77 15.74
C PRO A 64 -1.18 -0.33 16.43
N PHE A 65 -0.59 -1.23 15.64
CA PHE A 65 0.24 -2.34 16.10
C PHE A 65 1.75 -2.06 15.94
N GLY A 66 2.13 -0.83 15.54
CA GLY A 66 3.54 -0.44 15.34
C GLY A 66 4.15 -0.91 14.02
N VAL A 67 3.38 -1.53 13.13
CA VAL A 67 3.88 -1.96 11.81
C VAL A 67 3.93 -0.75 10.88
N LEU A 68 5.10 -0.51 10.30
CA LEU A 68 5.40 0.58 9.36
C LEU A 68 5.25 0.13 7.90
N ASP A 69 5.18 1.13 7.01
CA ASP A 69 5.12 0.94 5.56
C ASP A 69 3.92 0.06 5.12
N MET A 70 2.83 0.11 5.88
CA MET A 70 1.58 -0.59 5.55
C MET A 70 0.74 0.17 4.50
N ALA A 71 1.18 1.36 4.12
CA ALA A 71 0.64 2.15 3.03
C ALA A 71 1.79 2.89 2.32
N GLY A 72 1.77 2.89 0.99
CA GLY A 72 2.85 3.46 0.17
C GLY A 72 4.09 2.55 0.11
N ASN A 73 5.18 3.10 -0.41
CA ASN A 73 6.41 2.38 -0.78
C ASN A 73 6.14 1.31 -1.85
N VAL A 74 5.62 0.14 -1.50
CA VAL A 74 5.27 -0.91 -2.46
C VAL A 74 3.93 -1.54 -2.11
N TRP A 75 3.21 -1.98 -3.14
CA TRP A 75 2.20 -3.02 -2.98
C TRP A 75 2.84 -4.25 -2.36
N GLU A 76 2.14 -4.89 -1.42
CA GLU A 76 2.58 -6.12 -0.80
C GLU A 76 1.66 -7.28 -1.21
N TRP A 77 2.24 -8.32 -1.80
CA TRP A 77 1.55 -9.58 -2.08
C TRP A 77 0.96 -10.21 -0.81
N THR A 78 -0.25 -10.78 -0.94
CA THR A 78 -0.83 -11.68 0.07
C THR A 78 -1.01 -13.09 -0.51
N ALA A 79 -1.18 -14.06 0.38
CA ALA A 79 -1.35 -15.45 -0.02
C ALA A 79 -2.71 -15.72 -0.68
N ASP A 80 -3.70 -14.87 -0.47
CA ASP A 80 -5.07 -15.05 -0.93
C ASP A 80 -5.20 -14.88 -2.46
N TRP A 81 -6.07 -15.69 -3.06
CA TRP A 81 -6.58 -15.40 -4.40
C TRP A 81 -7.58 -14.24 -4.35
N TYR A 82 -7.61 -13.40 -5.38
CA TYR A 82 -8.51 -12.26 -5.42
C TYR A 82 -9.94 -12.70 -5.73
N GLU A 83 -10.82 -12.47 -4.75
CA GLU A 83 -12.26 -12.66 -4.88
C GLU A 83 -13.06 -11.55 -4.18
N PRO A 84 -14.33 -11.34 -4.54
CA PRO A 84 -15.25 -10.51 -3.78
C PRO A 84 -15.37 -11.01 -2.34
N TYR A 85 -15.45 -10.09 -1.38
CA TYR A 85 -15.67 -10.50 0.01
C TYR A 85 -17.07 -11.11 0.18
N PRO A 86 -17.20 -12.16 1.01
CA PRO A 86 -18.51 -12.68 1.37
C PRO A 86 -19.31 -11.64 2.16
N ALA A 87 -20.64 -11.73 2.08
CA ALA A 87 -21.52 -10.84 2.83
C ALA A 87 -21.47 -11.10 4.34
N ALA A 88 -21.18 -12.34 4.75
CA ALA A 88 -21.05 -12.73 6.14
C ALA A 88 -19.60 -12.54 6.64
N ALA A 89 -19.45 -12.15 7.89
CA ALA A 89 -18.15 -12.11 8.54
C ALA A 89 -17.62 -13.53 8.78
N GLU A 90 -16.35 -13.75 8.49
CA GLU A 90 -15.66 -15.03 8.69
C GLU A 90 -14.53 -14.87 9.71
N THR A 91 -14.24 -15.96 10.42
CA THR A 91 -13.08 -16.04 11.32
C THR A 91 -11.96 -16.77 10.61
N ASP A 92 -10.80 -16.13 10.50
CA ASP A 92 -9.61 -16.65 9.81
C ASP A 92 -9.89 -17.19 8.38
N PRO A 93 -10.50 -16.38 7.49
CA PRO A 93 -10.78 -16.81 6.14
C PRO A 93 -9.48 -17.13 5.41
N GLN A 94 -9.43 -18.29 4.75
CA GLN A 94 -8.26 -18.75 3.98
C GLN A 94 -8.28 -18.29 2.51
N GLY A 95 -9.35 -17.58 2.12
CA GLY A 95 -9.65 -17.21 0.74
C GLY A 95 -10.03 -18.42 -0.13
N ALA A 96 -10.31 -18.15 -1.42
CA ALA A 96 -10.61 -19.19 -2.40
C ALA A 96 -9.48 -20.23 -2.52
N PRO A 97 -9.78 -21.50 -2.83
CA PRO A 97 -8.75 -22.53 -3.02
C PRO A 97 -7.94 -22.35 -4.31
N ALA A 98 -8.49 -21.64 -5.30
CA ALA A 98 -7.86 -21.37 -6.60
C ALA A 98 -8.36 -20.03 -7.17
N GLY A 99 -7.55 -19.43 -8.04
CA GLY A 99 -7.89 -18.18 -8.72
C GLY A 99 -6.88 -17.85 -9.83
N SER A 100 -7.13 -16.74 -10.53
CA SER A 100 -6.26 -16.26 -11.61
C SER A 100 -5.34 -15.11 -11.19
N SER A 101 -5.62 -14.45 -10.06
CA SER A 101 -4.85 -13.29 -9.59
C SER A 101 -4.73 -13.31 -8.08
N ARG A 102 -3.56 -12.93 -7.56
CA ARG A 102 -3.32 -12.84 -6.12
C ARG A 102 -3.66 -11.43 -5.64
N VAL A 103 -4.07 -11.32 -4.38
CA VAL A 103 -4.35 -10.04 -3.75
C VAL A 103 -3.04 -9.30 -3.47
N SER A 104 -3.04 -7.99 -3.69
CA SER A 104 -1.99 -7.07 -3.22
C SER A 104 -2.61 -5.95 -2.37
N ARG A 105 -1.86 -5.42 -1.40
CA ARG A 105 -2.32 -4.41 -0.43
C ARG A 105 -1.30 -3.28 -0.23
N GLY A 106 -1.78 -2.11 0.20
CA GLY A 106 -0.95 -1.01 0.71
C GLY A 106 -0.65 0.11 -0.27
N GLY A 107 -0.71 -0.13 -1.57
CA GLY A 107 -0.31 0.87 -2.56
C GLY A 107 1.21 1.02 -2.67
N GLY A 108 1.70 1.32 -3.86
CA GLY A 108 3.09 1.67 -4.13
C GLY A 108 3.34 3.18 -4.16
N TRP A 109 4.62 3.55 -4.20
CA TRP A 109 5.11 4.92 -4.26
C TRP A 109 4.55 5.71 -5.46
N ASN A 110 4.18 5.02 -6.55
CA ASN A 110 3.68 5.59 -7.80
C ASN A 110 2.14 5.57 -7.94
N ASN A 111 1.40 5.30 -6.86
CA ASN A 111 -0.06 5.21 -6.90
C ASN A 111 -0.77 6.43 -6.30
N GLY A 112 -2.09 6.49 -6.48
CA GLY A 112 -2.96 7.55 -5.97
C GLY A 112 -3.45 7.33 -4.53
N ALA A 113 -4.09 8.35 -3.96
CA ALA A 113 -4.53 8.37 -2.56
C ALA A 113 -5.50 7.23 -2.16
N ASP A 114 -6.23 6.67 -3.13
CA ASP A 114 -7.15 5.57 -2.87
C ASP A 114 -6.41 4.26 -2.56
N SER A 115 -5.25 4.03 -3.20
CA SER A 115 -4.41 2.85 -3.01
C SER A 115 -3.74 2.81 -1.63
N ALA A 116 -3.53 3.98 -1.01
CA ALA A 116 -2.98 4.07 0.33
C ALA A 116 -3.99 3.70 1.44
N ARG A 117 -5.29 3.57 1.12
CA ARG A 117 -6.31 3.23 2.11
C ARG A 117 -6.08 1.80 2.61
N ALA A 118 -6.21 1.59 3.91
CA ALA A 118 -5.99 0.29 4.54
C ALA A 118 -7.02 -0.80 4.12
N ALA A 119 -8.16 -0.38 3.59
CA ALA A 119 -9.19 -1.28 3.05
C ALA A 119 -9.04 -1.51 1.55
N ASP A 120 -8.14 -0.80 0.87
CA ASP A 120 -7.91 -0.97 -0.56
C ASP A 120 -7.34 -2.35 -0.85
N ARG A 121 -7.75 -2.89 -1.99
CA ARG A 121 -7.34 -4.19 -2.50
C ARG A 121 -7.12 -4.04 -3.98
N ASP A 122 -5.96 -4.46 -4.42
CA ASP A 122 -5.68 -4.65 -5.82
C ASP A 122 -5.33 -6.12 -6.08
N TRP A 123 -5.12 -6.45 -7.34
CA TRP A 123 -4.76 -7.79 -7.76
C TRP A 123 -3.84 -7.75 -8.96
N PHE A 124 -2.97 -8.75 -9.01
CA PHE A 124 -2.09 -8.94 -10.14
C PHE A 124 -2.03 -10.42 -10.49
N ASP A 125 -1.71 -10.72 -11.75
CA ASP A 125 -1.33 -12.06 -12.16
C ASP A 125 -0.10 -12.52 -11.33
N PRO A 126 -0.06 -13.77 -10.82
CA PRO A 126 1.02 -14.25 -9.96
C PRO A 126 2.44 -14.14 -10.56
N GLU A 127 2.56 -14.04 -11.89
CA GLU A 127 3.84 -13.92 -12.58
C GLU A 127 4.34 -12.47 -12.69
N VAL A 128 3.50 -11.49 -12.35
CA VAL A 128 3.83 -10.06 -12.43
C VAL A 128 4.93 -9.69 -11.45
N ARG A 129 5.86 -8.87 -11.95
CA ARG A 129 6.94 -8.24 -11.19
C ARG A 129 7.07 -6.81 -11.67
N GLU A 130 6.95 -5.86 -10.76
CA GLU A 130 7.07 -4.43 -11.06
C GLU A 130 7.81 -3.70 -9.94
N ALA A 131 8.33 -2.51 -10.25
CA ALA A 131 9.15 -1.73 -9.31
C ALA A 131 8.37 -1.26 -8.06
N GLY A 132 7.04 -1.25 -8.12
CA GLY A 132 6.15 -0.90 -7.01
C GLY A 132 5.54 -2.10 -6.28
N LEU A 133 6.02 -3.33 -6.51
CA LEU A 133 5.44 -4.55 -5.95
C LEU A 133 6.47 -5.40 -5.23
N GLY A 134 6.19 -5.71 -3.96
CA GLY A 134 7.00 -6.50 -3.05
C GLY A 134 6.13 -7.42 -2.18
N PHE A 135 6.63 -7.77 -1.00
CA PHE A 135 5.91 -8.62 -0.05
C PHE A 135 6.43 -8.44 1.38
N ARG A 136 5.63 -8.90 2.34
CA ARG A 136 5.99 -9.00 3.75
C ARG A 136 5.64 -10.37 4.28
N CYS A 137 6.57 -10.99 5.00
CA CYS A 137 6.32 -12.29 5.61
C CYS A 137 5.42 -12.17 6.85
N ALA A 138 4.54 -13.15 7.02
CA ALA A 138 3.80 -13.40 8.24
C ALA A 138 4.12 -14.81 8.77
N ARG A 139 3.96 -15.01 10.07
CA ARG A 139 4.11 -16.33 10.71
C ARG A 139 3.03 -16.51 11.76
N ALA A 140 2.40 -17.67 11.76
CA ALA A 140 1.57 -18.09 12.89
C ALA A 140 2.44 -18.23 14.15
N ARG A 141 1.83 -18.04 15.32
CA ARG A 141 2.50 -18.30 16.60
C ARG A 141 2.50 -19.78 16.92
#